data_AF-A0A7R7GXN5-F1
#
_entry.id   AF-A0A7R7GXN5-F1
#
_cell.length_a   1.000
_cell.length_b   1.000
_cell.length_c   1.000
_cell.angle_alpha   90.00
_cell.angle_beta   90.00
_cell.angle_gamma   90.00
#
_symmetry.space_group_name_H-M   'P 1'
#
loop_
_entity.id
_entity.type
_entity.pdbx_description
1 polymer ?
#
loop_
_entity_poly.entity_id
_entity_poly.type
_entity_poly.pdbx_seq_one_letter_code
_entity_poly.pdbx_strand_id
1 'polypeptide(L)'
;MTIGWHSRLAALVVFVLIVSFEHRNPWVWNSGDIVVRLEALFLALSPCGAALSLDQQRAGATFWSAQRRPQWPLRLMQLQLSLIYLASVLSKINGSAWPQGTAVSYALRLQDMLLVRAPDWLTESPLLMNIATWGSLGVELSLAILVWNHRLRPWVLAAGVLMHTLIMITIAVGFFTLAMFVLYLAFVPPNTVQCLPRNTKDAVTKTATMLTRRPRSSRQSVSDRKNDAAAKSCRERGSADPM
;
A
#
# COMPACT_ATOMS: atom_id res chain seq x y z
N MET A 1 -14.28 -2.41 -8.44
CA MET A 1 -13.77 -1.02 -8.49
C MET A 1 -12.26 -0.94 -8.82
N THR A 2 -11.62 -1.99 -9.34
CA THR A 2 -10.16 -2.02 -9.59
C THR A 2 -9.79 -1.78 -11.06
N ILE A 3 -10.78 -1.56 -11.91
CA ILE A 3 -10.61 -1.40 -13.35
C ILE A 3 -11.21 -0.03 -13.69
N GLY A 4 -10.35 1.00 -13.75
CA GLY A 4 -10.75 2.40 -13.88
C GLY A 4 -11.47 2.67 -15.19
N TRP A 5 -12.80 2.71 -15.15
CA TRP A 5 -13.65 3.13 -16.25
C TRP A 5 -14.43 4.37 -15.78
N HIS A 6 -14.25 5.51 -16.46
CA HIS A 6 -14.72 6.82 -16.05
C HIS A 6 -14.28 7.21 -14.62
N SER A 7 -12.98 7.12 -14.33
CA SER A 7 -12.44 7.31 -12.95
C SER A 7 -12.86 8.64 -12.29
N ARG A 8 -13.02 9.71 -13.07
CA ARG A 8 -13.48 11.03 -12.56
C ARG A 8 -14.96 11.02 -12.16
N LEU A 9 -15.82 10.42 -12.98
CA LEU A 9 -17.25 10.32 -12.69
C LEU A 9 -17.48 9.39 -11.48
N ALA A 10 -16.75 8.27 -11.42
CA ALA A 10 -16.79 7.37 -10.28
C ALA A 10 -16.40 8.08 -8.98
N ALA A 11 -15.30 8.86 -8.98
CA ALA A 11 -14.89 9.64 -7.81
C ALA A 11 -15.93 10.70 -7.40
N LEU A 12 -16.58 11.36 -8.37
CA LEU A 12 -17.65 12.32 -8.11
C LEU A 12 -18.89 11.63 -7.51
N VAL A 13 -19.30 10.48 -8.05
CA VAL A 13 -20.41 9.69 -7.51
C VAL A 13 -20.11 9.24 -6.09
N VAL A 14 -18.90 8.75 -5.82
CA VAL A 14 -18.46 8.38 -4.46
C VAL A 14 -18.53 9.58 -3.52
N PHE A 15 -18.04 10.75 -3.93
CA PHE A 15 -18.12 11.97 -3.13
C PHE A 15 -19.58 12.34 -2.80
N VAL A 16 -20.47 12.35 -3.79
CA VAL A 16 -21.89 12.69 -3.58
C VAL A 16 -22.59 11.66 -2.68
N LEU A 17 -22.30 10.37 -2.86
CA LEU A 17 -22.86 9.32 -2.02
C LEU A 17 -22.40 9.47 -0.58
N ILE A 18 -21.10 9.69 -0.35
CA ILE A 18 -20.55 9.95 0.98
C ILE A 18 -21.31 11.12 1.61
N VAL A 19 -21.32 12.30 0.96
CA VAL A 19 -22.03 13.49 1.45
C VAL A 19 -23.52 13.24 1.73
N SER A 20 -24.18 12.40 0.92
CA SER A 20 -25.59 12.07 1.12
C SER A 20 -25.83 11.19 2.35
N PHE A 21 -25.06 10.11 2.52
CA PHE A 21 -25.12 9.26 3.72
C PHE A 21 -24.80 10.05 4.97
N GLU A 22 -23.79 10.89 4.81
CA GLU A 22 -23.32 11.79 5.80
C GLU A 22 -24.45 12.67 6.35
N HIS A 23 -25.12 13.44 5.49
CA HIS A 23 -26.23 14.30 5.89
C HIS A 23 -27.44 13.54 6.45
N ARG A 24 -27.64 12.27 6.06
CA ARG A 24 -28.79 11.48 6.51
C ARG A 24 -28.63 10.91 7.92
N ASN A 25 -27.40 10.66 8.36
CA ASN A 25 -27.17 10.13 9.70
C ASN A 25 -25.90 10.72 10.34
N PRO A 26 -25.95 11.96 10.86
CA PRO A 26 -24.79 12.65 11.44
C PRO A 26 -24.17 11.94 12.64
N TRP A 27 -24.94 11.12 13.36
CA TRP A 27 -24.55 10.52 14.65
C TRP A 27 -23.64 9.30 14.51
N VAL A 28 -23.52 8.72 13.32
CA VAL A 28 -22.69 7.53 13.06
C VAL A 28 -21.25 7.88 12.68
N TRP A 29 -20.93 9.17 12.54
CA TRP A 29 -19.69 9.58 11.91
C TRP A 29 -18.49 9.68 12.84
N ASN A 30 -17.32 9.52 12.25
CA ASN A 30 -16.03 9.80 12.87
C ASN A 30 -15.18 10.73 11.98
N SER A 31 -14.02 11.14 12.51
CA SER A 31 -13.09 12.03 11.79
C SER A 31 -12.55 11.45 10.48
N GLY A 32 -12.54 10.12 10.32
CA GLY A 32 -12.13 9.43 9.10
C GLY A 32 -13.03 9.71 7.91
N ASP A 33 -14.34 9.83 8.12
CA ASP A 33 -15.30 10.13 7.05
C ASP A 33 -14.99 11.50 6.41
N ILE A 34 -14.64 12.49 7.22
CA ILE A 34 -14.20 13.82 6.76
C ILE A 34 -12.97 13.72 5.88
N VAL A 35 -12.00 12.89 6.26
CA VAL A 35 -10.76 12.67 5.49
C VAL A 35 -11.08 12.02 4.15
N VAL A 36 -11.87 10.94 4.16
CA VAL A 36 -12.27 10.21 2.93
C VAL A 36 -13.05 11.11 1.98
N ARG A 37 -13.93 11.98 2.49
CA ARG A 37 -14.66 12.96 1.68
C ARG A 37 -13.72 13.95 0.98
N LEU A 38 -12.71 14.47 1.68
CA LEU A 38 -11.72 15.37 1.09
C LEU A 38 -10.84 14.66 0.08
N GLU A 39 -10.43 13.41 0.35
CA GLU A 39 -9.69 12.58 -0.60
C GLU A 39 -10.50 12.33 -1.87
N ALA A 40 -11.78 11.96 -1.74
CA ALA A 40 -12.69 11.74 -2.86
C ALA A 40 -12.86 13.02 -3.71
N LEU A 41 -12.97 14.19 -3.06
CA LEU A 41 -13.01 15.48 -3.73
C LEU A 41 -11.72 15.76 -4.51
N PHE A 42 -10.56 15.56 -3.88
CA PHE A 42 -9.27 15.74 -4.55
C PHE A 42 -9.11 14.78 -5.72
N LEU A 43 -9.56 13.53 -5.57
CA LEU A 43 -9.54 12.55 -6.65
C LEU A 43 -10.48 12.91 -7.81
N ALA A 44 -11.68 13.41 -7.53
CA ALA A 44 -12.66 13.84 -8.55
C ALA A 44 -12.14 15.01 -9.39
N LEU A 45 -11.40 15.93 -8.75
CA LEU A 45 -10.77 17.06 -9.42
C LEU A 45 -9.43 16.70 -10.09
N SER A 46 -8.80 15.59 -9.68
CA SER A 46 -7.53 15.12 -10.24
C SER A 46 -7.70 14.29 -11.53
N PRO A 47 -6.67 14.24 -12.40
CA PRO A 47 -6.63 13.29 -13.51
C PRO A 47 -6.22 11.88 -13.04
N CYS A 48 -6.92 11.32 -12.03
CA CYS A 48 -6.61 10.01 -11.44
C CYS A 48 -6.72 8.82 -12.41
N GLY A 49 -7.44 8.99 -13.53
CA GLY A 49 -7.52 7.99 -14.61
C GLY A 49 -6.31 7.93 -15.54
N ALA A 50 -5.21 8.66 -15.27
CA ALA A 50 -4.07 8.77 -16.19
C ALA A 50 -3.03 7.64 -16.09
N ALA A 51 -3.22 6.67 -15.19
CA ALA A 51 -2.43 5.44 -15.09
C ALA A 51 -3.29 4.33 -14.47
N LEU A 52 -3.10 3.07 -14.87
CA LEU A 52 -3.86 1.91 -14.34
C LEU A 52 -5.39 2.01 -14.56
N SER A 53 -5.83 2.59 -15.68
CA SER A 53 -7.24 2.72 -16.05
C SER A 53 -7.51 2.15 -17.44
N LEU A 54 -8.74 1.67 -17.67
CA LEU A 54 -9.22 1.34 -19.02
C LEU A 54 -9.45 2.60 -19.85
N ASP A 55 -9.73 3.74 -19.22
CA ASP A 55 -9.83 5.03 -19.90
C ASP A 55 -8.53 5.36 -20.66
N GLN A 56 -7.37 5.04 -20.08
CA GLN A 56 -6.07 5.19 -20.73
C GLN A 56 -5.85 4.21 -21.88
N GLN A 57 -6.26 2.95 -21.70
CA GLN A 57 -6.15 1.92 -22.74
C GLN A 57 -6.99 2.29 -23.98
N ARG A 58 -8.16 2.90 -23.77
CA ARG A 58 -9.03 3.41 -24.84
C ARG A 58 -8.47 4.62 -25.56
N ALA A 59 -7.74 5.47 -24.86
CA ALA A 59 -7.03 6.61 -25.45
C ALA A 59 -5.74 6.20 -26.21
N GLY A 60 -5.49 4.89 -26.39
CA GLY A 60 -4.36 4.37 -27.16
C GLY A 60 -3.03 4.28 -26.38
N ALA A 61 -3.03 4.53 -25.07
CA ALA A 61 -1.84 4.42 -24.24
C ALA A 61 -1.75 3.06 -23.52
N THR A 62 -0.54 2.61 -23.19
CA THR A 62 -0.37 1.34 -22.46
C THR A 62 -0.90 1.47 -21.03
N PHE A 63 -1.62 0.46 -20.55
CA PHE A 63 -2.25 0.41 -19.21
C PHE A 63 -1.28 0.72 -18.05
N TRP A 64 0.00 0.40 -18.25
CA TRP A 64 1.07 0.57 -17.26
C TRP A 64 1.94 1.82 -17.53
N SER A 65 1.51 2.76 -18.37
CA SER A 65 2.26 3.98 -18.64
C SER A 65 1.91 5.10 -17.66
N ALA A 66 2.91 5.55 -16.90
CA ALA A 66 2.78 6.71 -16.01
C ALA A 66 2.98 8.01 -16.82
N GLN A 67 1.89 8.68 -17.20
CA GLN A 67 1.97 9.99 -17.85
C GLN A 67 2.38 11.08 -16.85
N ARG A 68 3.25 12.02 -17.26
CA ARG A 68 3.55 13.21 -16.45
C ARG A 68 2.31 14.09 -16.37
N ARG A 69 1.80 14.32 -15.16
CA ARG A 69 0.61 15.15 -14.90
C ARG A 69 0.89 16.15 -13.77
N PRO A 70 0.07 17.21 -13.65
CA PRO A 70 0.19 18.17 -12.56
C PRO A 70 0.09 17.48 -11.19
N GLN A 71 1.08 17.72 -10.33
CA GLN A 71 1.20 17.08 -9.01
C GLN A 71 0.40 17.80 -7.91
N TRP A 72 -0.40 18.82 -8.24
CA TRP A 72 -1.14 19.61 -7.26
C TRP A 72 -2.06 18.78 -6.35
N PRO A 73 -2.77 17.72 -6.82
CA PRO A 73 -3.64 16.93 -5.93
C PRO A 73 -2.82 16.18 -4.87
N LEU A 74 -1.66 15.64 -5.26
CA LEU A 74 -0.73 15.00 -4.33
C LEU A 74 -0.19 16.01 -3.31
N ARG A 75 0.11 17.25 -3.72
CA ARG A 75 0.55 18.30 -2.79
C ARG A 75 -0.54 18.69 -1.80
N LEU A 76 -1.80 18.76 -2.22
CA LEU A 76 -2.92 19.00 -1.31
C LEU A 76 -3.11 17.85 -0.33
N MET A 77 -3.03 16.59 -0.77
CA MET A 77 -3.07 15.43 0.13
C MET A 77 -1.91 15.44 1.14
N GLN A 78 -0.70 15.79 0.69
CA GLN A 78 0.48 15.93 1.57
C GLN A 78 0.30 17.04 2.62
N LEU A 79 -0.24 18.18 2.20
CA LEU A 79 -0.54 19.29 3.09
C LEU A 79 -1.66 18.92 4.07
N GLN A 80 -2.73 18.28 3.59
CA GLN A 80 -3.84 17.79 4.40
C GLN A 80 -3.33 16.87 5.51
N LEU A 81 -2.47 15.89 5.19
CA LEU A 81 -1.85 15.01 6.19
C LEU A 81 -1.13 15.81 7.28
N SER A 82 -0.31 16.78 6.87
CA SER A 82 0.51 17.58 7.78
C SER A 82 -0.37 18.44 8.70
N LEU A 83 -1.41 19.04 8.14
CA LEU A 83 -2.37 19.87 8.88
C LEU A 83 -3.21 19.05 9.86
N ILE A 84 -3.68 17.85 9.46
CA ILE A 84 -4.43 16.95 10.34
C ILE A 84 -3.61 16.62 11.58
N TYR A 85 -2.36 16.19 11.40
CA TYR A 85 -1.51 15.82 12.55
C TYR A 85 -1.09 17.02 13.38
N LEU A 86 -0.77 18.16 12.77
CA LEU A 86 -0.44 19.37 13.52
C LEU A 86 -1.62 19.83 14.37
N ALA A 87 -2.82 19.88 13.79
CA ALA A 87 -4.04 20.22 14.52
C ALA A 87 -4.37 19.20 15.62
N SER A 88 -4.18 17.90 15.37
CA SER A 88 -4.33 16.84 16.37
C SER A 88 -3.43 17.08 17.57
N VAL A 89 -2.13 17.30 17.35
CA VAL A 89 -1.16 17.52 18.43
C VAL A 89 -1.52 18.77 19.24
N LEU A 90 -1.84 19.88 18.58
CA LEU A 90 -2.23 21.13 19.25
C LEU A 90 -3.50 20.94 20.09
N SER A 91 -4.51 20.25 19.54
CA SER A 91 -5.75 19.95 20.25
C SER A 91 -5.49 19.07 21.47
N LYS A 92 -4.62 18.06 21.36
CA LYS A 92 -4.29 17.13 22.43
C LYS A 92 -3.49 17.79 23.55
N ILE A 93 -2.49 18.60 23.22
CA ILE A 93 -1.67 19.31 24.21
C ILE A 93 -2.50 20.32 25.02
N ASN A 94 -3.54 20.90 24.42
CA ASN A 94 -4.47 21.78 25.14
C ASN A 94 -5.44 21.05 26.08
N GLY A 95 -5.53 19.71 26.00
CA GLY A 95 -6.29 18.90 26.94
C GLY A 95 -5.51 18.56 28.20
N SER A 96 -6.15 17.87 29.15
CA SER A 96 -5.50 17.39 30.37
C SER A 96 -4.83 16.01 30.17
N ALA A 97 -5.60 15.02 29.72
CA ALA A 97 -5.16 13.61 29.65
C ALA A 97 -3.83 13.37 28.90
N TRP A 98 -3.54 14.16 27.86
CA TRP A 98 -2.34 14.02 27.03
C TRP A 98 -1.08 14.59 27.71
N PRO A 99 -1.03 15.86 28.17
CA PRO A 99 0.08 16.37 28.98
C PRO A 99 0.35 15.60 30.28
N GLN A 100 -0.69 15.02 30.89
CA GLN A 100 -0.48 14.13 32.06
C GLN A 100 0.02 12.72 31.69
N GLY A 101 0.12 12.39 30.39
CA GLY A 101 0.61 11.10 29.94
C GLY A 101 -0.33 9.92 30.24
N THR A 102 -1.64 10.18 30.38
CA THR A 102 -2.64 9.17 30.77
C THR A 102 -3.61 8.82 29.64
N ALA A 103 -3.60 9.55 28.53
CA ALA A 103 -4.57 9.40 27.45
C ALA A 103 -4.67 7.97 26.87
N VAL A 104 -3.54 7.29 26.64
CA VAL A 104 -3.57 5.91 26.12
C VAL A 104 -4.14 4.94 27.15
N SER A 105 -3.89 5.15 28.44
CA SER A 105 -4.49 4.33 29.52
C SER A 105 -6.01 4.45 29.53
N TYR A 106 -6.54 5.67 29.38
CA TYR A 106 -7.99 5.88 29.27
C TYR A 106 -8.56 5.19 28.02
N ALA A 107 -7.92 5.36 26.87
CA ALA A 107 -8.38 4.77 25.61
C ALA A 107 -8.42 3.24 25.68
N LEU A 108 -7.39 2.60 26.24
CA LEU A 108 -7.31 1.14 26.37
C LEU A 108 -8.18 0.55 27.50
N ARG A 109 -8.92 1.39 28.25
CA ARG A 109 -9.85 0.96 29.30
C ARG A 109 -11.31 1.23 28.96
N LEU A 110 -11.57 1.78 27.77
CA LEU A 110 -12.92 2.05 27.29
C LEU A 110 -13.49 0.80 26.61
N GLN A 111 -14.18 -0.04 27.40
CA GLN A 111 -14.61 -1.39 26.97
C GLN A 111 -15.46 -1.38 25.70
N ASP A 112 -16.33 -0.37 25.54
CA ASP A 112 -17.23 -0.25 24.38
C ASP A 112 -16.49 0.02 23.06
N MET A 113 -15.25 0.51 23.13
CA MET A 113 -14.44 0.86 21.95
C MET A 113 -13.31 -0.14 21.68
N LEU A 114 -13.07 -1.11 22.56
CA LEU A 114 -11.99 -2.09 22.39
C LEU A 114 -12.40 -3.20 21.42
N LEU A 115 -11.56 -3.41 20.41
CA LEU A 115 -11.68 -4.57 19.50
C LEU A 115 -10.90 -5.77 20.06
N VAL A 116 -9.64 -5.54 20.43
CA VAL A 116 -8.77 -6.53 21.05
C VAL A 116 -8.18 -5.93 22.31
N ARG A 117 -8.35 -6.65 23.43
CA ARG A 117 -7.82 -6.23 24.71
C ARG A 117 -6.29 -6.30 24.72
N ALA A 118 -5.67 -5.21 25.11
CA ALA A 118 -4.23 -5.18 25.36
C ALA A 118 -3.88 -6.06 26.57
N PRO A 119 -2.69 -6.70 26.60
CA PRO A 119 -2.28 -7.52 27.73
C PRO A 119 -2.27 -6.73 29.05
N ASP A 120 -2.64 -7.38 30.15
CA ASP A 120 -2.80 -6.69 31.44
C ASP A 120 -1.48 -6.05 31.92
N TRP A 121 -0.34 -6.74 31.75
CA TRP A 121 0.99 -6.20 32.09
C TRP A 121 1.33 -4.88 31.38
N LEU A 122 0.75 -4.65 30.20
CA LEU A 122 0.92 -3.39 29.46
C LEU A 122 0.04 -2.31 30.07
N THR A 123 -1.25 -2.61 30.28
CA THR A 123 -2.25 -1.64 30.79
C THR A 123 -2.10 -1.31 32.27
N GLU A 124 -1.51 -2.19 33.06
CA GLU A 124 -1.27 -2.00 34.50
C GLU A 124 0.03 -1.23 34.78
N SER A 125 0.94 -1.14 33.81
CA SER A 125 2.19 -0.40 33.97
C SER A 125 2.00 1.09 33.67
N PRO A 126 2.10 2.00 34.67
CA PRO A 126 1.92 3.43 34.44
C PRO A 126 3.02 4.00 33.53
N LEU A 127 4.24 3.47 33.65
CA LEU A 127 5.37 3.89 32.83
C LEU A 127 5.13 3.57 31.34
N LEU A 128 4.68 2.35 31.02
CA LEU A 128 4.41 1.96 29.63
C LEU A 128 3.26 2.78 29.03
N MET A 129 2.21 3.04 29.80
CA MET A 129 1.09 3.88 29.37
C MET A 129 1.52 5.34 29.12
N ASN A 130 2.41 5.87 29.97
CA ASN A 130 2.98 7.20 29.81
C ASN A 130 3.85 7.29 28.55
N ILE A 131 4.76 6.33 28.35
CA ILE A 131 5.60 6.23 27.16
C ILE A 131 4.74 6.09 25.89
N ALA A 132 3.67 5.29 25.91
CA ALA A 132 2.77 5.15 24.78
C ALA A 132 2.00 6.47 24.48
N THR A 133 1.59 7.20 25.51
CA THR A 133 0.90 8.49 25.36
C THR A 133 1.81 9.55 24.73
N TRP A 134 3.01 9.74 25.27
CA TRP A 134 3.96 10.68 24.68
C TRP A 134 4.54 10.20 23.35
N GLY A 135 4.72 8.89 23.19
CA GLY A 135 5.20 8.25 21.96
C GLY A 135 4.24 8.48 20.80
N SER A 136 2.93 8.32 21.02
CA SER A 136 1.92 8.61 19.99
C SER A 136 1.90 10.08 19.60
N LEU A 137 1.97 11.03 20.56
CA LEU A 137 2.14 12.46 20.25
C LEU A 137 3.42 12.75 19.46
N GLY A 138 4.53 12.11 19.82
CA GLY A 138 5.80 12.24 19.11
C GLY A 138 5.69 11.76 17.67
N VAL A 139 5.03 10.62 17.43
CA VAL A 139 4.76 10.11 16.08
C VAL A 139 3.88 11.07 15.30
N GLU A 140 2.78 11.57 15.88
CA GLU A 140 1.90 12.55 15.23
C GLU A 140 2.65 13.84 14.85
N LEU A 141 3.43 14.42 15.77
CA LEU A 141 4.22 15.61 15.49
C LEU A 141 5.29 15.35 14.42
N SER A 142 5.91 14.17 14.44
CA SER A 142 6.86 13.77 13.41
C SER A 142 6.20 13.65 12.03
N LEU A 143 4.98 13.13 11.97
CA LEU A 143 4.18 13.04 10.74
C LEU A 143 3.76 14.43 10.23
N ALA A 144 3.53 15.39 11.12
CA ALA A 144 3.19 16.76 10.76
C ALA A 144 4.39 17.51 10.11
N ILE A 145 5.59 17.36 10.68
CA ILE A 145 6.74 18.21 10.35
C ILE A 145 7.85 17.43 9.64
N LEU A 146 8.30 16.32 10.22
CA LEU A 146 9.50 15.59 9.76
C LEU A 146 9.26 14.78 8.48
N VAL A 147 8.00 14.51 8.12
CA VAL A 147 7.64 13.77 6.89
C VAL A 147 8.18 14.44 5.61
N TRP A 148 8.37 15.77 5.65
CA TRP A 148 8.90 16.55 4.53
C TRP A 148 10.39 16.30 4.30
N ASN A 149 11.13 15.92 5.35
CA ASN A 149 12.56 15.58 5.25
C ASN A 149 12.72 14.21 4.58
N HIS A 150 13.30 14.19 3.37
CA HIS A 150 13.52 12.98 2.58
C HIS A 150 14.28 11.85 3.31
N ARG A 151 15.17 12.18 4.26
CA ARG A 151 15.94 11.18 5.03
C ARG A 151 15.11 10.52 6.13
N LEU A 152 14.29 11.32 6.81
CA LEU A 152 13.48 10.86 7.94
C LEU A 152 12.12 10.31 7.51
N ARG A 153 11.62 10.73 6.34
CA ARG A 153 10.33 10.32 5.78
C ARG A 153 10.03 8.83 5.88
N PRO A 154 10.88 7.89 5.41
CA PRO A 154 10.53 6.46 5.47
C PRO A 154 10.33 5.97 6.90
N TRP A 155 11.13 6.46 7.85
CA TRP A 155 11.04 6.12 9.27
C TRP A 155 9.78 6.70 9.92
N VAL A 156 9.48 7.95 9.62
CA VAL A 156 8.27 8.64 10.10
C VAL A 156 7.00 7.96 9.57
N LEU A 157 6.97 7.61 8.27
CA LEU A 157 5.84 6.88 7.68
C LEU A 157 5.72 5.46 8.26
N ALA A 158 6.84 4.76 8.49
CA ALA A 158 6.82 3.43 9.11
C ALA A 158 6.27 3.49 10.54
N ALA A 159 6.69 4.48 11.33
CA ALA A 159 6.17 4.71 12.67
C ALA A 159 4.67 5.02 12.64
N GLY A 160 4.22 5.85 11.69
CA GLY A 160 2.80 6.11 11.45
C GLY A 160 2.01 4.86 11.11
N VAL A 161 2.49 4.04 10.17
CA VAL A 161 1.87 2.76 9.80
C VAL A 161 1.75 1.82 11.00
N LEU A 162 2.82 1.68 11.77
CA LEU A 162 2.83 0.84 12.97
C LEU A 162 1.81 1.32 14.00
N MET A 163 1.82 2.62 14.32
CA MET A 163 0.90 3.22 15.28
C MET A 163 -0.56 3.04 14.85
N HIS A 164 -0.89 3.32 13.59
CA HIS A 164 -2.23 3.15 13.06
C HIS A 164 -2.68 1.70 12.98
N THR A 165 -1.77 0.79 12.65
CA THR A 165 -2.06 -0.66 12.67
C THR A 165 -2.39 -1.11 14.09
N LEU A 166 -1.63 -0.65 15.08
CA LEU A 166 -1.91 -0.93 16.50
C LEU A 166 -3.28 -0.38 16.90
N ILE A 167 -3.60 0.87 16.54
CA ILE A 167 -4.92 1.47 16.79
C ILE A 167 -6.03 0.65 16.14
N MET A 168 -5.89 0.29 14.86
CA MET A 168 -6.89 -0.47 14.10
C MET A 168 -7.18 -1.86 14.69
N ILE A 169 -6.19 -2.49 15.35
CA ILE A 169 -6.37 -3.80 15.99
C ILE A 169 -6.97 -3.64 17.40
N THR A 170 -6.66 -2.56 18.10
CA THR A 170 -7.00 -2.39 19.52
C THR A 170 -8.29 -1.61 19.76
N ILE A 171 -8.52 -0.54 19.00
CA ILE A 171 -9.59 0.43 19.21
C ILE A 171 -10.43 0.59 17.93
N ALA A 172 -11.76 0.59 18.06
CA ALA A 172 -12.70 0.80 16.98
C ALA A 172 -12.77 2.28 16.55
N VAL A 173 -11.87 2.71 15.65
CA VAL A 173 -11.81 4.10 15.14
C VAL A 173 -12.40 4.24 13.72
N GLY A 174 -13.06 3.18 13.21
CA GLY A 174 -13.72 3.20 11.90
C GLY A 174 -12.76 3.35 10.72
N PHE A 175 -13.09 4.22 9.77
CA PHE A 175 -12.34 4.38 8.50
C PHE A 175 -11.08 5.23 8.61
N PHE A 176 -10.82 5.84 9.78
CA PHE A 176 -9.71 6.78 9.94
C PHE A 176 -8.36 6.16 9.56
N THR A 177 -8.03 4.97 10.07
CA THR A 177 -6.76 4.30 9.76
C THR A 177 -6.57 4.07 8.25
N LEU A 178 -7.60 3.61 7.56
CA LEU A 178 -7.53 3.33 6.13
C LEU A 178 -7.32 4.61 5.32
N ALA A 179 -8.01 5.70 5.68
CA ALA A 179 -7.80 7.00 5.07
C ALA A 179 -6.37 7.51 5.29
N MET A 180 -5.83 7.40 6.51
CA MET A 180 -4.45 7.81 6.78
C MET A 180 -3.42 7.00 5.98
N PHE A 181 -3.66 5.71 5.74
CA PHE A 181 -2.80 4.90 4.87
C PHE A 181 -2.82 5.38 3.42
N VAL A 182 -3.98 5.80 2.91
CA VAL A 182 -4.07 6.42 1.57
C VAL A 182 -3.24 7.71 1.52
N LEU A 183 -3.31 8.57 2.53
CA LEU A 183 -2.48 9.78 2.59
C LEU A 183 -0.97 9.47 2.70
N TYR A 184 -0.58 8.38 3.38
CA TYR A 184 0.83 7.97 3.41
C TYR A 184 1.37 7.60 2.04
N LEU A 185 0.55 7.00 1.17
CA LEU A 185 0.93 6.70 -0.21
C LEU A 185 1.27 7.97 -1.00
N ALA A 186 0.68 9.12 -0.67
CA ALA A 186 1.00 10.39 -1.31
C ALA A 186 2.44 10.87 -1.04
N PHE A 187 3.12 10.36 -0.02
CA PHE A 187 4.51 10.67 0.31
C PHE A 187 5.53 9.67 -0.26
N VAL A 188 5.06 8.55 -0.82
CA VAL A 188 5.92 7.51 -1.40
C VAL A 188 6.60 8.04 -2.67
N PRO A 189 7.94 7.93 -2.79
CA PRO A 189 8.65 8.41 -3.97
C PRO A 189 8.21 7.69 -5.25
N PRO A 190 8.08 8.41 -6.39
CA PRO A 190 7.68 7.82 -7.65
C PRO A 190 8.66 6.76 -8.16
N ASN A 191 9.95 6.84 -7.79
CA ASN A 191 10.95 5.83 -8.15
C ASN A 191 10.58 4.45 -7.59
N THR A 192 10.07 4.40 -6.35
CA THR A 192 9.61 3.15 -5.73
C THR A 192 8.41 2.57 -6.47
N VAL A 193 7.47 3.43 -6.86
CA VAL A 193 6.25 3.04 -7.59
C VAL A 193 6.57 2.57 -9.02
N GLN A 194 7.56 3.18 -9.69
CA GLN A 194 7.97 2.80 -11.06
C GLN A 194 8.76 1.47 -11.11
N CYS A 195 9.41 1.07 -10.02
CA CYS A 195 10.08 -0.23 -9.94
C CYS A 195 9.10 -1.41 -9.82
N LEU A 196 7.90 -1.20 -9.26
CA LEU A 196 6.88 -2.25 -9.11
C LEU A 196 6.46 -2.88 -10.46
N PRO A 197 6.11 -2.10 -11.50
CA PRO A 197 5.77 -2.61 -12.82
C PRO A 197 6.93 -3.36 -13.49
N ARG A 198 8.19 -2.96 -13.26
CA ARG A 198 9.36 -3.66 -13.81
C ARG A 198 9.52 -5.03 -13.17
N ASN A 199 9.53 -5.08 -11.83
CA ASN A 199 9.71 -6.34 -11.11
C ASN A 199 8.56 -7.33 -11.33
N THR A 200 7.32 -6.83 -11.46
CA THR A 200 6.15 -7.68 -11.75
C THR A 200 6.14 -8.17 -13.20
N LYS A 201 6.50 -7.33 -14.18
CA LYS A 201 6.69 -7.78 -15.57
C LYS A 201 7.83 -8.79 -15.68
N ASP A 202 8.94 -8.58 -14.99
CA ASP A 202 10.08 -9.50 -15.00
C ASP A 202 9.73 -10.82 -14.31
N ALA A 203 8.96 -10.78 -13.23
CA ALA A 203 8.46 -11.98 -12.55
C ALA A 203 7.47 -12.75 -13.45
N VAL A 204 6.47 -12.08 -14.02
CA VAL A 204 5.50 -12.69 -14.94
C VAL A 204 6.20 -13.24 -16.19
N THR A 205 7.17 -12.52 -16.73
CA THR A 205 7.95 -12.98 -17.90
C THR A 205 8.77 -14.20 -17.49
N LYS A 206 9.53 -14.18 -16.39
CA LYS A 206 10.31 -15.35 -15.92
C LYS A 206 9.43 -16.58 -15.66
N THR A 207 8.26 -16.41 -15.06
CA THR A 207 7.32 -17.50 -14.81
C THR A 207 6.72 -18.02 -16.12
N ALA A 208 6.37 -17.14 -17.06
CA ALA A 208 5.92 -17.53 -18.39
C ALA A 208 7.01 -18.25 -19.19
N THR A 209 8.28 -17.83 -19.11
CA THR A 209 9.42 -18.52 -19.75
C THR A 209 9.71 -19.85 -19.08
N MET A 210 9.53 -19.98 -17.76
CA MET A 210 9.63 -21.26 -17.05
C MET A 210 8.52 -22.23 -17.47
N LEU A 211 7.28 -21.75 -17.62
CA LEU A 211 6.12 -22.56 -18.00
C LEU A 211 6.12 -22.94 -19.49
N THR A 212 6.68 -22.10 -20.36
CA THR A 212 6.83 -22.38 -21.80
C THR A 212 8.09 -23.17 -22.13
N ARG A 213 9.00 -23.37 -21.18
CA ARG A 213 10.14 -24.28 -21.34
C ARG A 213 9.63 -25.71 -21.33
N ARG A 214 9.20 -26.20 -22.51
CA ARG A 214 8.98 -27.63 -22.77
C ARG A 214 10.19 -28.40 -22.24
N PRO A 215 10.00 -29.52 -21.50
CA PRO A 215 11.12 -30.38 -21.16
C PRO A 215 11.72 -30.83 -22.48
N ARG A 216 13.00 -30.49 -22.70
CA ARG A 216 13.76 -30.89 -23.88
C ARG A 216 13.72 -32.41 -23.88
N SER A 217 12.86 -33.01 -24.73
CA SER A 217 12.66 -34.45 -24.70
C SER A 217 14.01 -35.11 -24.95
N SER A 218 14.40 -35.99 -24.04
CA SER A 218 15.60 -36.84 -24.08
C SER A 218 15.62 -37.83 -25.26
N ARG A 219 14.81 -37.61 -26.32
CA ARG A 219 14.71 -38.49 -27.49
C ARG A 219 15.79 -38.26 -28.55
N GLN A 220 16.50 -37.13 -28.56
CA GLN A 220 17.59 -36.90 -29.52
C GLN A 220 18.90 -37.61 -29.13
N SER A 221 19.18 -37.86 -27.83
CA SER A 221 20.43 -38.53 -27.43
C SER A 221 20.41 -40.05 -27.61
N VAL A 222 19.25 -40.66 -27.85
CA VAL A 222 19.11 -42.11 -28.07
C VAL A 222 19.13 -42.46 -29.56
N SER A 223 18.61 -41.60 -30.45
CA SER A 223 18.71 -41.82 -31.90
C SER A 223 20.16 -41.71 -32.39
N ASP A 224 20.91 -40.74 -31.85
CA ASP A 224 22.29 -40.49 -32.28
C ASP A 224 23.23 -41.62 -31.81
N ARG A 225 23.02 -42.16 -30.59
CA ARG A 225 23.77 -43.34 -30.13
C ARG A 225 23.45 -44.61 -30.90
N LYS A 226 22.20 -44.81 -31.35
CA LYS A 226 21.83 -45.97 -32.17
C LYS A 226 22.44 -45.91 -33.56
N ASN A 227 22.51 -44.72 -34.17
CA ASN A 227 23.14 -44.54 -35.48
C ASN A 227 24.66 -44.75 -35.42
N ASP A 228 25.34 -44.28 -34.36
CA ASP A 228 26.78 -44.52 -34.18
C ASP A 228 27.12 -46.00 -33.91
N ALA A 229 26.27 -46.72 -33.16
CA ALA A 229 26.47 -48.15 -32.90
C ALA A 229 26.24 -49.00 -34.16
N ALA A 230 25.26 -48.65 -35.00
CA ALA A 230 25.02 -49.32 -36.27
C ALA A 230 26.16 -49.06 -37.27
N ALA A 231 26.69 -47.83 -37.32
CA ALA A 231 27.82 -47.47 -38.17
C ALA A 231 29.12 -48.20 -37.77
N LYS A 232 29.38 -48.41 -36.46
CA LYS A 232 30.52 -49.21 -35.98
C LYS A 232 30.40 -50.69 -36.32
N SER A 233 29.22 -51.30 -36.15
CA SER A 233 28.99 -52.72 -36.49
C SER A 233 29.17 -53.03 -37.99
N CYS A 234 28.85 -52.09 -38.89
CA CYS A 234 29.13 -52.26 -40.33
C CYS A 234 30.62 -52.15 -40.67
N ARG A 235 31.39 -51.37 -39.90
CA ARG A 235 32.83 -51.18 -40.14
C ARG A 235 33.67 -52.39 -39.70
N GLU A 236 33.24 -53.07 -38.64
CA GLU A 236 33.95 -54.25 -38.11
C GLU A 236 33.67 -55.53 -38.91
N ARG A 237 32.49 -55.65 -39.54
CA ARG A 237 32.17 -56.78 -40.44
C ARG A 237 32.79 -56.69 -41.84
N GLY A 238 33.28 -55.51 -42.25
CA GLY A 238 33.94 -55.31 -43.55
C GLY A 238 35.46 -55.47 -43.53
N SER A 239 36.07 -55.83 -42.39
CA SER A 239 37.53 -55.91 -42.21
C SER A 239 38.04 -57.31 -41.86
N ALA A 240 37.19 -58.34 -41.94
CA ALA A 240 37.57 -59.73 -41.77
C ALA A 240 37.28 -60.51 -43.06
N ASP A 241 38.12 -60.29 -44.08
CA ASP A 241 38.50 -61.30 -45.08
C ASP A 241 39.70 -60.81 -45.89
N PRO A 242 40.90 -61.34 -45.62
CA PRO A 242 41.85 -61.64 -46.68
C PRO A 242 42.30 -63.12 -46.62
N MET A 243 42.05 -63.80 -47.74
CA MET A 243 42.51 -65.14 -48.19
C MET A 243 41.96 -66.39 -47.50
#